data_AF-A0A151R8D9-F1
#
_entry.id   AF-A0A151R8D9-F1
#
_cell.length_a   1.000
_cell.length_b   1.000
_cell.length_c   1.000
_cell.angle_alpha   90.00
_cell.angle_beta   90.00
_cell.angle_gamma   90.00
#
_symmetry.space_group_name_H-M   'P 1'
#
loop_
_entity.id
_entity.type
_entity.pdbx_description
1 polymer ?
#
loop_
_entity_poly.entity_id
_entity_poly.type
_entity_poly.pdbx_seq_one_letter_code
_entity_poly.pdbx_strand_id
1 'polypeptide(L)'
;MKQEYDALIANGTWTLVSLPSHRTAIGCKWVFRIKENPDGTVHKHKARLVAKGFHQQFGFDYTETFSPVVKPVTIRLILTLALTHHWSIQ
;
A
#
# COMPACT_ATOMS: atom_id res chain seq x y z
N MET A 1 6.23 -7.46 -13.07
CA MET A 1 5.49 -6.19 -13.23
C MET A 1 4.05 -6.41 -13.67
N LYS A 2 3.78 -7.16 -14.75
CA LYS A 2 2.41 -7.40 -15.24
C LYS A 2 1.43 -7.89 -14.15
N GLN A 3 1.79 -8.94 -13.40
CA GLN A 3 0.96 -9.43 -12.28
C GLN A 3 0.62 -8.38 -11.21
N GLU A 4 1.56 -7.48 -10.88
CA GLU A 4 1.33 -6.45 -9.86
C GLU A 4 0.45 -5.33 -10.42
N TYR A 5 0.65 -4.96 -11.69
CA TYR A 5 -0.23 -4.04 -12.40
C TYR A 5 -1.66 -4.59 -12.51
N ASP A 6 -1.81 -5.85 -12.91
CA ASP A 6 -3.11 -6.51 -13.04
C ASP A 6 -3.83 -6.59 -11.68
N ALA A 7 -3.10 -6.86 -10.59
CA ALA A 7 -3.65 -6.85 -9.23
C ALA A 7 -4.12 -5.45 -8.81
N LEU A 8 -3.39 -4.39 -9.17
CA LEU A 8 -3.81 -3.00 -8.90
C LEU A 8 -5.08 -2.63 -9.66
N ILE A 9 -5.24 -3.10 -10.90
CA ILE A 9 -6.47 -2.92 -11.68
C ILE A 9 -7.62 -3.70 -11.05
N ALA A 10 -7.40 -4.96 -10.66
CA ALA A 10 -8.42 -5.80 -10.05
C ALA A 10 -8.93 -5.25 -8.71
N ASN A 11 -8.07 -4.60 -7.93
CA ASN A 11 -8.46 -4.03 -6.63
C ASN A 11 -9.31 -2.75 -6.75
N GLY A 12 -9.32 -2.07 -7.90
CA GLY A 12 -10.13 -0.88 -8.11
C GLY A 12 -9.85 0.28 -7.14
N THR A 13 -8.64 0.36 -6.58
CA THR A 13 -8.29 1.32 -5.52
C THR A 13 -7.91 2.71 -6.02
N TRP A 14 -7.86 2.90 -7.35
CA TRP A 14 -7.47 4.16 -7.99
C TRP A 14 -8.14 4.29 -9.35
N THR A 15 -8.27 5.53 -9.82
CA THR A 15 -8.73 5.86 -11.17
C THR A 15 -7.67 6.69 -11.87
N LEU A 16 -7.44 6.40 -13.14
CA LEU A 16 -6.57 7.24 -13.96
C LEU A 16 -7.31 8.53 -14.30
N VAL A 17 -6.71 9.67 -13.95
CA VAL A 17 -7.28 11.00 -14.23
C VAL A 17 -6.27 11.86 -14.99
N SER A 18 -6.77 12.78 -15.80
CA SER A 18 -5.93 13.84 -16.38
C SER A 18 -5.38 14.73 -15.27
N LEU A 19 -4.17 15.27 -15.46
CA LEU A 19 -3.61 16.26 -14.54
C LEU A 19 -4.53 17.49 -14.48
N PRO A 20 -5.04 17.88 -13.30
CA PRO A 20 -5.90 19.05 -13.19
C PRO A 20 -5.16 20.33 -13.59
N SER A 21 -5.91 21.32 -14.09
CA SER A 21 -5.37 22.65 -14.37
C SER A 21 -4.72 23.26 -13.12
N HIS A 22 -3.59 23.93 -13.30
CA HIS A 22 -2.82 24.57 -12.22
C HIS A 22 -2.24 23.59 -11.17
N ARG A 23 -2.14 22.30 -11.51
CA ARG A 23 -1.40 21.31 -10.72
C ARG A 23 -0.13 20.89 -11.45
N THR A 24 0.91 20.57 -10.68
CA THR A 24 2.15 19.97 -11.19
C THR A 24 2.16 18.49 -10.81
N ALA A 25 2.50 17.61 -11.77
CA ALA A 25 2.61 16.19 -11.48
C ALA A 25 3.78 15.93 -10.51
N ILE A 26 3.51 15.14 -9.46
CA ILE A 26 4.55 14.70 -8.53
C ILE A 26 5.43 13.67 -9.24
N GLY A 27 6.73 13.94 -9.31
CA GLY A 27 7.68 12.99 -9.88
C GLY A 27 7.73 11.67 -9.09
N CYS A 28 8.11 10.58 -9.75
CA CYS A 28 8.30 9.27 -9.13
C CYS A 28 9.77 8.81 -9.21
N LYS A 29 10.12 7.78 -8.45
CA LYS A 29 11.40 7.07 -8.55
C LYS A 29 11.24 5.59 -8.28
N TRP A 30 12.14 4.78 -8.84
CA TRP A 30 12.26 3.37 -8.48
C TRP A 30 13.06 3.21 -7.19
N VAL A 31 12.60 2.32 -6.33
CA VAL A 31 13.31 1.85 -5.13
C VAL A 31 13.48 0.35 -5.25
N PHE A 32 14.75 -0.08 -5.27
CA PHE A 32 15.12 -1.48 -5.34
C PHE A 32 15.55 -1.97 -3.96
N ARG A 33 15.16 -3.20 -3.62
CA ARG A 33 15.56 -3.87 -2.38
C ARG A 33 15.67 -5.36 -2.64
N ILE A 34 16.74 -5.98 -2.17
CA ILE A 34 16.87 -7.43 -2.11
C ILE A 34 16.23 -7.87 -0.79
N LYS A 35 15.31 -8.84 -0.86
CA LYS A 35 14.80 -9.55 0.31
C LYS A 35 15.58 -10.84 0.43
N GLU A 36 16.17 -11.05 1.59
CA GLU A 36 16.93 -12.24 1.93
C GLU A 36 16.12 -13.15 2.85
N ASN A 37 16.40 -14.44 2.79
CA ASN A 37 15.94 -15.45 3.75
C ASN A 37 16.72 -15.32 5.07
N PRO A 38 16.28 -15.97 6.17
CA PRO A 38 17.02 -15.99 7.43
C PRO A 38 18.45 -16.56 7.31
N ASP A 39 18.70 -17.41 6.32
CA ASP A 39 20.01 -17.99 6.00
C ASP A 39 20.91 -17.08 5.15
N GLY A 40 20.44 -15.88 4.80
CA GLY A 40 21.17 -14.90 3.98
C GLY A 40 21.05 -15.12 2.47
N THR A 41 20.35 -16.16 2.01
CA THR A 41 20.14 -16.37 0.57
C THR A 41 19.11 -15.39 0.00
N VAL A 42 19.23 -15.05 -1.29
CA VAL A 42 18.28 -14.12 -1.93
C VAL A 42 16.92 -14.79 -2.09
N HIS A 43 15.93 -14.30 -1.33
CA HIS A 43 14.54 -14.72 -1.47
C HIS A 43 13.85 -14.03 -2.65
N LYS A 44 14.00 -12.71 -2.77
CA LYS A 44 13.30 -11.93 -3.82
C LYS A 44 13.96 -10.59 -4.12
N HIS A 45 14.15 -10.28 -5.40
CA HIS A 45 14.39 -8.91 -5.85
C HIS A 45 13.07 -8.12 -5.85
N LYS A 46 13.01 -7.05 -5.06
CA LYS A 46 11.84 -6.18 -4.94
C LYS A 46 12.11 -4.84 -5.59
N ALA A 47 11.27 -4.44 -6.52
CA ALA A 47 11.21 -3.08 -7.05
C ALA A 47 9.89 -2.43 -6.62
N ARG A 48 9.90 -1.14 -6.30
CA ARG A 48 8.70 -0.33 -6.08
C ARG A 48 8.84 0.99 -6.82
N LEU A 49 7.81 1.39 -7.54
CA LEU A 49 7.68 2.77 -8.02
C LEU A 49 7.03 3.59 -6.91
N VAL A 50 7.70 4.64 -6.44
CA VAL A 50 7.20 5.48 -5.35
C VAL A 50 7.17 6.93 -5.78
N ALA A 51 6.15 7.68 -5.33
CA ALA A 51 6.12 9.13 -5.47
C ALA A 51 7.27 9.76 -4.68
N LYS A 52 7.82 10.86 -5.19
CA LYS A 52 8.80 11.69 -4.48
C LYS A 52 8.06 12.52 -3.42
N GLY A 53 7.68 11.88 -2.31
CA GLY A 53 6.84 12.48 -1.26
C GLY A 53 7.39 13.78 -0.66
N PHE A 54 8.70 14.01 -0.72
CA PHE A 54 9.32 15.28 -0.30
C PHE A 54 8.95 16.49 -1.19
N HIS A 55 8.34 16.26 -2.36
CA HIS A 55 7.76 17.31 -3.20
C HIS A 55 6.25 17.50 -2.94
N GLN A 56 5.65 16.75 -2.01
CA GLN A 56 4.22 16.89 -1.70
C GLN A 56 3.99 18.00 -0.68
N GLN A 57 2.94 18.78 -0.87
CA GLN A 57 2.51 19.82 0.05
C GLN A 57 1.18 19.45 0.72
N PHE A 58 1.15 19.44 2.06
CA PHE A 58 -0.08 19.24 2.84
C PHE A 58 -1.12 20.32 2.52
N GLY A 59 -2.39 19.92 2.41
CA GLY A 59 -3.50 20.80 2.04
C GLY A 59 -3.58 21.11 0.54
N PHE A 60 -2.52 20.79 -0.23
CA PHE A 60 -2.52 20.89 -1.69
C PHE A 60 -2.58 19.49 -2.31
N ASP A 61 -1.53 18.69 -2.16
CA ASP A 61 -1.39 17.38 -2.80
C ASP A 61 -2.04 16.24 -2.02
N TYR A 62 -2.18 16.40 -0.71
CA TYR A 62 -2.87 15.47 0.17
C TYR A 62 -3.49 16.21 1.34
N THR A 63 -4.63 15.72 1.82
CA THR A 63 -5.37 16.31 2.95
C THR A 63 -5.20 15.53 4.24
N GLU A 64 -4.83 14.25 4.17
CA GLU A 64 -4.57 13.39 5.33
C GLU A 64 -3.48 12.37 5.01
N THR A 65 -2.66 12.04 6.02
CA THR A 65 -1.66 10.95 5.94
C THR A 65 -2.24 9.67 6.53
N PHE A 66 -3.42 9.24 6.10
CA PHE A 66 -4.02 8.04 6.68
C PHE A 66 -3.43 6.78 6.06
N SER A 67 -2.58 6.07 6.81
CA SER A 67 -2.23 4.69 6.48
C SER A 67 -3.25 3.77 7.16
N PRO A 68 -3.97 2.90 6.43
CA PRO A 68 -4.89 1.95 7.04
C PRO A 68 -4.10 0.87 7.78
N VAL A 69 -3.68 1.16 9.01
CA VAL A 69 -3.01 0.21 9.88
C VAL A 69 -4.06 -0.38 10.82
N VAL A 70 -4.37 -1.66 10.63
CA VAL A 70 -5.23 -2.38 11.55
C VAL A 70 -4.54 -2.44 12.91
N LYS A 71 -5.21 -1.93 13.96
CA LYS A 71 -4.69 -2.01 15.32
C LYS A 71 -4.80 -3.45 15.82
N PRO A 72 -3.80 -4.00 16.53
CA PRO A 72 -3.88 -5.34 17.12
C PRO A 72 -5.09 -5.55 18.04
N VAL A 73 -5.62 -4.48 18.64
CA VAL A 73 -6.86 -4.51 19.43
C VAL A 73 -8.07 -4.85 18.55
N THR A 74 -8.18 -4.26 17.36
CA THR A 74 -9.26 -4.55 16.41
C THR A 74 -9.23 -6.01 15.95
N ILE A 75 -8.03 -6.55 15.69
CA ILE A 75 -7.86 -7.97 15.33
C ILE A 75 -8.35 -8.87 16.47
N ARG A 76 -7.92 -8.59 17.70
CA ARG A 76 -8.35 -9.35 18.88
C ARG A 76 -9.86 -9.31 19.08
N LEU A 77 -10.48 -8.14 18.95
CA LEU A 77 -11.93 -7.98 19.07
C LEU A 77 -12.68 -8.84 18.05
N ILE A 78 -12.27 -8.81 16.78
CA ILE A 78 -12.90 -9.61 15.71
C ILE A 78 -12.75 -11.11 16.00
N LEU A 79 -11.57 -11.56 16.42
CA LEU A 79 -11.34 -12.97 16.79
C LEU A 79 -12.19 -13.38 17.99
N THR A 80 -12.31 -12.54 19.03
CA THR A 80 -13.15 -12.81 20.19
C THR A 80 -14.62 -12.93 19.79
N LEU A 81 -15.12 -12.05 18.90
CA LEU A 81 -16.47 -12.13 18.38
C LEU A 81 -16.70 -13.43 17.58
N ALA A 82 -15.79 -13.77 16.68
CA ALA A 82 -15.87 -15.01 15.90
C ALA A 82 -15.94 -16.24 16.80
N LEU A 83 -15.11 -16.31 17.85
CA LEU A 83 -15.15 -17.40 18.83
C LEU A 83 -16.45 -17.44 19.62
N THR A 84 -16.93 -16.28 20.08
CA THR A 84 -18.17 -16.16 20.86
C THR A 84 -19.40 -16.57 20.06
N HIS A 85 -19.39 -16.29 18.76
CA HIS A 85 -20.48 -16.65 17.84
C HIS A 85 -20.26 -17.98 17.11
N HIS A 86 -19.22 -18.74 17.47
CA HIS A 86 -18.86 -20.01 16.82
C HIS A 86 -18.70 -19.90 15.29
N TRP A 87 -18.21 -18.77 14.80
CA TRP A 87 -17.88 -18.61 13.39
C TRP A 87 -16.57 -19.33 13.06
N SER A 88 -16.49 -19.88 11.86
CA SER A 88 -15.27 -20.51 11.36
C SER A 88 -14.17 -19.45 11.18
N ILE A 89 -12.98 -19.73 11.70
CA ILE A 89 -11.77 -18.94 11.51
C ILE A 89 -10.86 -19.78 10.62
N GLN A 90 -10.51 -19.27 9.43
CA GLN A 90 -9.59 -19.91 8.48
C GLN A 90 -8.15 -19.42 8.66
#